data_AF-A0A6A4UTR2-F1
#
_entry.id   AF-A0A6A4UTR2-F1
#
_cell.length_a   1.000
_cell.length_b   1.000
_cell.length_c   1.000
_cell.angle_alpha   90.00
_cell.angle_beta   90.00
_cell.angle_gamma   90.00
#
_symmetry.space_group_name_H-M   'P 1'
#
loop_
_entity.id
_entity.type
_entity.pdbx_description
1 polymer ?
#
loop_
_entity_poly.entity_id
_entity_poly.type
_entity_poly.pdbx_seq_one_letter_code
_entity_poly.pdbx_strand_id
1 'polypeptide(L)'
;MFNKSEIMRRAWAIVKKGSEWQKYRLRRLRYALQDAWNEAKRAARAATNTTAAQLRADLWAFECKDTMRGSDWLRLDAMRAALSEAEAREALAA
;
A
#
# COMPACT_ATOMS: atom_id res chain seq x y z
N MET A 1 -2.37 5.49 -9.43
CA MET A 1 -1.15 5.66 -10.26
C MET A 1 0.08 5.33 -9.40
N PHE A 2 1.01 4.49 -9.84
CA PHE A 2 2.12 4.03 -9.00
C PHE A 2 3.17 5.14 -8.76
N ASN A 3 3.54 5.39 -7.49
CA ASN A 3 4.57 6.36 -7.13
C ASN A 3 5.98 5.78 -7.36
N LYS A 4 6.61 6.12 -8.49
CA LYS A 4 7.95 5.66 -8.87
C LYS A 4 9.00 5.92 -7.78
N SER A 5 8.90 7.05 -7.07
CA SER A 5 9.84 7.46 -6.03
C SER A 5 9.77 6.59 -4.79
N GLU A 6 8.60 6.04 -4.49
CA GLU A 6 8.39 5.14 -3.34
C GLU A 6 8.92 3.73 -3.63
N ILE A 7 8.73 3.25 -4.86
CA ILE A 7 9.28 1.98 -5.35
C ILE A 7 10.81 2.02 -5.34
N MET A 8 11.40 3.13 -5.77
CA MET A 8 12.86 3.32 -5.71
C MET A 8 13.38 3.35 -4.26
N ARG A 9 12.70 4.03 -3.34
CA ARG A 9 13.09 4.04 -1.92
C ARG A 9 13.08 2.64 -1.30
N ARG A 10 12.05 1.83 -1.58
CA ARG A 10 11.97 0.44 -1.10
C ARG A 10 13.06 -0.44 -1.70
N ALA A 11 13.26 -0.37 -3.01
CA ALA A 11 14.34 -1.10 -3.68
C ALA A 11 15.71 -0.73 -3.09
N TRP A 12 15.94 0.55 -2.80
CA TRP A 12 17.18 1.02 -2.20
C TRP A 12 17.38 0.54 -0.76
N ALA A 13 16.31 0.46 0.04
CA ALA A 13 16.36 -0.09 1.39
C ALA A 13 16.74 -1.58 1.41
N ILE A 14 16.25 -2.36 0.43
CA ILE A 14 16.60 -3.78 0.26
C ILE A 14 18.09 -3.91 -0.11
N VAL A 15 18.57 -3.08 -1.04
CA VAL A 15 19.98 -3.08 -1.46
C VAL A 15 20.92 -2.71 -0.31
N LYS A 16 20.55 -1.77 0.55
CA LYS A 16 21.35 -1.32 1.71
C LYS A 16 21.49 -2.37 2.82
N LYS A 17 20.56 -3.32 2.96
CA LYS A 17 20.61 -4.33 4.03
C LYS A 17 21.65 -5.44 3.79
N GLY A 18 22.24 -5.53 2.59
CA GLY A 18 23.26 -6.54 2.28
C GLY A 18 24.69 -6.06 2.50
N SER A 19 25.47 -6.79 3.31
CA SER A 19 26.89 -6.50 3.63
C SER A 19 27.85 -6.54 2.43
N GLU A 20 27.43 -7.07 1.28
CA GLU A 20 28.25 -7.22 0.06
C GLU A 20 27.88 -6.21 -1.05
N TRP A 21 27.33 -5.05 -0.68
CA TRP A 21 26.78 -4.06 -1.62
C TRP A 21 27.73 -3.67 -2.76
N GLN A 22 29.05 -3.66 -2.56
CA GLN A 22 30.01 -3.22 -3.58
C GLN A 22 30.22 -4.20 -4.75
N LYS A 23 30.09 -5.52 -4.55
CA LYS A 23 30.48 -6.51 -5.59
C LYS A 23 29.41 -6.78 -6.66
N TYR A 24 28.12 -6.55 -6.37
CA TYR A 24 27.01 -6.94 -7.26
C TYR A 24 25.93 -5.86 -7.45
N ARG A 25 26.33 -4.57 -7.41
CA ARG A 25 25.44 -3.39 -7.38
C ARG A 25 24.27 -3.42 -8.36
N LEU A 26 24.53 -3.59 -9.66
CA LEU A 26 23.50 -3.47 -10.70
C LEU A 26 22.55 -4.67 -10.72
N ARG A 27 23.09 -5.89 -10.53
CA ARG A 27 22.28 -7.12 -10.52
C ARG A 27 21.35 -7.16 -9.32
N ARG A 28 21.82 -6.81 -8.12
CA ARG A 28 20.98 -6.74 -6.92
C ARG A 28 19.95 -5.61 -6.99
N LEU A 29 20.30 -4.44 -7.56
CA LEU A 29 19.35 -3.35 -7.75
C LEU A 29 18.20 -3.75 -8.68
N ARG A 30 18.48 -4.49 -9.77
CA ARG A 30 17.45 -5.01 -10.67
C ARG A 30 16.46 -5.93 -9.93
N TYR A 31 16.96 -6.88 -9.14
CA TYR A 31 16.10 -7.77 -8.35
C TYR A 31 15.31 -7.00 -7.29
N ALA A 32 15.94 -6.08 -6.56
CA ALA A 32 15.27 -5.26 -5.57
C ALA A 32 14.18 -4.36 -6.18
N LEU A 33 14.41 -3.82 -7.38
CA LEU A 33 13.38 -3.09 -8.13
C LEU A 33 12.24 -3.98 -8.58
N GLN A 34 12.54 -5.19 -9.04
CA GLN A 34 11.54 -6.17 -9.45
C GLN A 34 10.69 -6.62 -8.26
N ASP A 35 11.31 -6.85 -7.10
CA ASP A 35 10.61 -7.20 -5.85
C ASP A 35 9.74 -6.04 -5.37
N ALA A 36 10.28 -4.82 -5.30
CA ALA A 36 9.51 -3.63 -4.92
C ALA A 36 8.33 -3.36 -5.89
N TRP A 37 8.53 -3.62 -7.18
CA TRP A 37 7.47 -3.52 -8.19
C TRP A 37 6.40 -4.60 -8.03
N ASN A 38 6.81 -5.84 -7.78
CA ASN A 38 5.88 -6.95 -7.53
C ASN A 38 5.10 -6.78 -6.23
N GLU A 39 5.73 -6.21 -5.21
CA GLU A 39 5.08 -5.84 -3.95
C GLU A 39 4.08 -4.70 -4.16
N ALA A 40 4.47 -3.65 -4.89
CA ALA A 40 3.55 -2.57 -5.25
C ALA A 40 2.36 -3.08 -6.08
N LYS A 41 2.60 -3.99 -7.04
CA LYS A 41 1.52 -4.66 -7.79
C LYS A 41 0.63 -5.51 -6.88
N ARG A 42 1.18 -6.26 -5.93
CA ARG A 42 0.40 -7.06 -4.98
C ARG A 42 -0.43 -6.18 -4.06
N ALA A 43 0.13 -5.09 -3.56
CA ALA A 43 -0.59 -4.11 -2.75
C ALA A 43 -1.70 -3.42 -3.55
N ALA A 44 -1.44 -3.04 -4.80
CA ALA A 44 -2.46 -2.48 -5.68
C ALA A 44 -3.56 -3.51 -6.01
N ARG A 45 -3.21 -4.78 -6.23
CA ARG A 45 -4.18 -5.87 -6.42
C ARG A 45 -5.02 -6.11 -5.19
N ALA A 46 -4.42 -6.11 -4.00
CA ALA A 46 -5.14 -6.19 -2.74
C ALA A 46 -6.10 -5.00 -2.60
N ALA A 47 -5.65 -3.78 -2.94
CA ALA A 47 -6.47 -2.58 -2.91
C ALA A 47 -7.61 -2.56 -3.96
N THR A 48 -7.49 -3.29 -5.08
CA THR A 48 -8.60 -3.52 -6.01
C THR A 48 -9.51 -4.67 -5.60
N ASN A 49 -9.00 -5.66 -4.86
CA ASN A 49 -9.79 -6.79 -4.38
C ASN A 49 -10.52 -6.47 -3.07
N THR A 50 -10.14 -5.39 -2.38
CA THR A 50 -10.89 -4.90 -1.22
C THR A 50 -12.14 -4.22 -1.75
N THR A 51 -13.29 -4.87 -1.60
CA THR A 51 -14.59 -4.33 -2.04
C THR A 51 -15.02 -3.18 -1.15
N ALA A 52 -15.88 -2.30 -1.66
CA ALA A 52 -16.46 -1.25 -0.84
C ALA A 52 -17.22 -1.83 0.37
N ALA A 53 -17.83 -3.01 0.20
CA ALA A 53 -18.47 -3.76 1.28
C ALA A 53 -17.49 -4.13 2.42
N GLN A 54 -16.30 -4.62 2.09
CA GLN A 54 -15.27 -4.96 3.08
C GLN A 54 -14.79 -3.72 3.84
N LEU A 55 -14.55 -2.61 3.12
CA LEU A 55 -14.12 -1.35 3.72
C LEU A 55 -15.19 -0.73 4.62
N ARG A 56 -16.47 -0.84 4.27
CA ARG A 56 -17.57 -0.40 5.15
C ARG A 56 -17.61 -1.21 6.45
N ALA A 57 -17.43 -2.53 6.37
CA ALA A 57 -17.38 -3.39 7.55
C ALA A 57 -16.19 -3.03 8.46
N ASP A 58 -15.01 -2.83 7.87
CA ASP A 58 -13.80 -2.43 8.62
C ASP A 58 -13.95 -1.03 9.24
N LEU A 59 -14.55 -0.08 8.50
CA LEU A 59 -14.81 1.28 8.99
C LEU A 59 -15.77 1.25 10.18
N TRP A 60 -16.85 0.48 10.07
CA TRP A 60 -17.82 0.32 11.15
C TRP A 60 -17.17 -0.28 12.40
N ALA A 61 -16.38 -1.34 12.24
CA ALA A 61 -15.64 -1.95 13.35
C ALA A 61 -14.61 -0.97 13.97
N PHE A 62 -14.03 -0.08 13.18
CA PHE A 62 -13.09 0.92 13.66
C PHE A 62 -13.78 2.07 14.41
N GLU A 63 -14.94 2.52 13.93
CA GLU A 63 -15.78 3.53 14.57
C GLU A 63 -16.39 3.04 15.89
N CYS A 64 -16.60 1.72 16.04
CA CYS A 64 -17.06 1.10 17.29
C CYS A 64 -15.98 0.98 18.37
N LYS A 65 -14.77 1.51 18.18
CA LYS A 65 -13.76 1.52 19.24
C LYS A 65 -14.13 2.50 20.35
N ASP A 66 -14.13 2.02 21.60
CA ASP A 66 -14.43 2.83 22.79
C ASP A 66 -13.47 4.01 22.99
N THR A 67 -12.23 3.92 22.49
CA THR A 67 -11.24 5.00 22.60
C THR A 67 -10.50 5.21 21.28
N MET A 68 -10.49 6.45 20.81
CA MET A 68 -9.76 6.91 19.63
C MET A 68 -8.56 7.76 20.06
N ARG A 69 -7.36 7.43 19.56
CA ARG A 69 -6.14 8.23 19.75
C ARG A 69 -5.92 9.17 18.56
N GLY A 70 -5.03 10.14 18.70
CA GLY A 70 -4.67 11.08 17.62
C GLY A 70 -4.33 10.39 16.29
N SER A 71 -3.61 9.28 16.32
CA SER A 71 -3.26 8.48 15.13
C SER A 71 -4.44 7.70 14.54
N ASP A 72 -5.48 7.42 15.33
CA ASP A 72 -6.66 6.70 14.86
C ASP A 72 -7.53 7.59 13.96
N TRP A 73 -7.56 8.91 14.21
CA TRP A 73 -8.23 9.87 13.32
C TRP A 73 -7.61 9.90 11.92
N LEU A 74 -6.27 9.93 11.83
CA LEU A 74 -5.57 9.84 10.54
C LEU A 74 -5.86 8.53 9.81
N ARG A 75 -5.98 7.44 10.57
CA ARG A 75 -6.32 6.13 10.02
C ARG A 75 -7.77 6.07 9.54
N LEU A 76 -8.70 6.68 10.27
CA LEU A 76 -10.10 6.77 9.91
C LEU A 76 -10.30 7.60 8.62
N ASP A 77 -9.60 8.73 8.49
CA ASP A 77 -9.62 9.53 7.25
C ASP A 77 -9.06 8.73 6.06
N ALA A 78 -7.97 8.00 6.26
CA ALA A 78 -7.43 7.11 5.23
C ALA A 78 -8.40 6.00 4.82
N MET A 79 -9.15 5.42 5.78
CA MET A 79 -10.17 4.41 5.51
C MET A 79 -11.37 4.98 4.74
N ARG A 80 -11.82 6.20 5.08
CA ARG A 80 -12.88 6.90 4.35
C ARG A 80 -12.48 7.24 2.91
N ALA A 81 -11.25 7.72 2.71
CA ALA A 81 -10.71 7.97 1.37
C ALA A 81 -10.63 6.68 0.54
N ALA A 82 -10.15 5.59 1.13
CA ALA A 82 -10.11 4.29 0.48
C ALA A 82 -11.50 3.77 0.10
N LEU A 83 -12.51 3.98 0.96
CA LEU A 83 -13.90 3.62 0.69
C LEU A 83 -14.46 4.43 -0.49
N SER A 84 -14.26 5.75 -0.51
CA SER A 84 -14.71 6.62 -1.61
C SER A 84 -14.09 6.22 -2.95
N GLU A 85 -12.79 5.89 -2.97
CA GLU A 85 -12.15 5.38 -4.18
C GLU A 85 -12.69 4.03 -4.62
N ALA A 86 -13.01 3.13 -3.68
CA ALA A 86 -13.59 1.82 -4.01
C ALA A 86 -15.01 1.96 -4.57
N GLU A 87 -15.84 2.82 -3.99
CA GLU A 87 -17.20 3.13 -4.48
C GLU A 87 -17.16 3.76 -5.87
N ALA A 88 -16.23 4.68 -6.13
CA ALA A 88 -16.04 5.27 -7.46
C ALA A 88 -15.63 4.22 -8.51
N ARG A 89 -14.80 3.24 -8.13
CA ARG A 89 -14.42 2.12 -9.02
C ARG A 89 -15.59 1.18 -9.30
N GLU A 90 -16.39 0.85 -8.29
CA GLU A 90 -17.59 0.01 -8.46
C GLU A 90 -18.63 0.72 -9.33
N ALA A 91 -18.83 2.04 -9.15
CA ALA A 91 -19.75 2.83 -9.97
C ALA A 91 -19.32 2.95 -11.45
N LEU A 92 -18.02 2.92 -11.74
CA LEU A 92 -17.49 2.92 -13.12
C LEU A 92 -17.53 1.54 -13.78
N ALA A 93 -17.74 0.48 -13.00
CA ALA A 93 -17.79 -0.91 -13.47
C ALA A 93 -19.23 -1.44 -13.63
N ALA A 94 -20.23 -0.66 -13.18
CA ALA A 94 -21.67 -0.92 -13.32
C ALA A 94 -22.23 -0.27 -14.60
#